data_AF-A0A259NU24-F1
#
_entry.id   AF-A0A259NU24-F1
#
_cell.length_a   1.000
_cell.length_b   1.000
_cell.length_c   1.000
_cell.angle_alpha   90.00
_cell.angle_beta   90.00
_cell.angle_gamma   90.00
#
_symmetry.space_group_name_H-M   'P 1'
#
loop_
_entity.id
_entity.type
_entity.pdbx_description
1 polymer ?
#
loop_
_entity_poly.entity_id
_entity_poly.type
_entity_poly.pdbx_seq_one_letter_code
_entity_poly.pdbx_strand_id
1 'polypeptide(L)' 'RQVLERIVAGRLNKQIADDLGISIKTVEAHRANIMEKLNVNTVADLLRLALSDPQPN' A
#
# COMPACT_ATOMS: atom_id res chain seq x y z
N ARG A 1 -1.41 6.69 4.28
CA ARG A 1 -0.07 6.25 3.78
C ARG A 1 0.40 4.95 4.43
N GLN A 2 0.02 4.68 5.69
CA GLN A 2 0.36 3.45 6.44
C GLN A 2 0.03 2.12 5.73
N VAL A 3 -1.10 2.01 5.03
CA VAL A 3 -1.46 0.81 4.24
C VAL A 3 -0.43 0.55 3.14
N LEU A 4 -0.05 1.62 2.41
CA LEU A 4 0.89 1.55 1.30
C LEU A 4 2.28 1.13 1.80
N GLU A 5 2.80 1.77 2.85
CA GLU A 5 4.10 1.43 3.44
C GLU A 5 4.22 -0.05 3.80
N ARG A 6 3.15 -0.64 4.36
CA ARG A 6 3.18 -2.05 4.74
C ARG A 6 3.09 -2.98 3.54
N ILE A 7 2.31 -2.64 2.52
CA ILE A 7 2.26 -3.40 1.25
C ILE A 7 3.67 -3.41 0.63
N VAL A 8 4.34 -2.27 0.72
CA VAL A 8 5.65 -2.02 0.11
C VAL A 8 6.77 -2.69 0.89
N ALA A 9 6.62 -2.80 2.21
CA ALA A 9 7.46 -3.63 3.07
C ALA A 9 7.26 -5.15 2.86
N GLY A 10 6.45 -5.57 1.88
CA GLY A 10 6.18 -6.98 1.58
C GLY A 10 5.23 -7.66 2.57
N ARG A 11 4.49 -6.89 3.39
CA ARG A 11 3.48 -7.46 4.28
C ARG A 11 2.27 -7.91 3.48
N LEU A 12 1.72 -9.07 3.85
CA LEU A 12 0.49 -9.59 3.26
C LEU A 12 -0.70 -8.68 3.59
N ASN A 13 -1.62 -8.47 2.65
CA ASN A 13 -2.83 -7.65 2.86
C ASN A 13 -3.59 -8.02 4.14
N LYS A 14 -3.59 -9.30 4.52
CA LYS A 14 -4.16 -9.81 5.77
C LYS A 14 -3.44 -9.27 7.02
N GLN A 15 -2.11 -9.20 7.03
CA GLN A 15 -1.36 -8.62 8.14
C GLN A 15 -1.53 -7.10 8.24
N ILE A 16 -1.67 -6.44 7.09
CA ILE A 16 -1.87 -4.99 7.04
C ILE A 16 -3.25 -4.63 7.59
N ALA A 17 -4.26 -5.38 7.17
CA ALA A 17 -5.60 -5.33 7.71
C ALA A 17 -5.60 -5.54 9.23
N ASP A 18 -4.92 -6.58 9.70
CA ASP A 18 -4.81 -6.92 11.13
C ASP A 18 -4.11 -5.81 11.94
N ASP A 19 -2.96 -5.33 11.47
CA ASP A 19 -2.15 -4.32 12.17
C ASP A 19 -2.80 -2.91 12.11
N LEU A 20 -3.54 -2.56 11.05
CA LEU A 20 -4.33 -1.32 11.02
C LEU A 20 -5.70 -1.46 11.68
N GLY A 21 -6.12 -2.68 12.05
CA GLY A 21 -7.48 -2.95 12.54
C GLY A 21 -8.58 -2.69 11.50
N ILE A 22 -8.25 -2.75 10.20
CA ILE A 22 -9.20 -2.53 9.10
C ILE A 22 -9.44 -3.80 8.31
N SER A 23 -10.55 -3.88 7.57
CA SER A 23 -10.80 -5.03 6.70
C SER A 23 -9.86 -5.08 5.49
N ILE A 24 -9.53 -6.28 5.01
CA ILE A 24 -8.78 -6.49 3.75
C ILE A 24 -9.46 -5.77 2.59
N LYS A 25 -10.80 -5.74 2.56
CA LYS A 25 -11.58 -4.96 1.59
C LYS A 25 -11.26 -3.46 1.63
N THR A 26 -11.04 -2.92 2.82
CA THR A 26 -10.64 -1.51 3.02
C THR A 26 -9.21 -1.28 2.52
N VAL A 27 -8.31 -2.24 2.73
CA VAL A 27 -6.94 -2.23 2.18
C VAL A 27 -6.97 -2.22 0.65
N GLU A 28 -7.84 -3.02 0.03
CA GLU A 28 -8.03 -3.05 -1.43
C GLU A 28 -8.61 -1.75 -1.97
N ALA A 29 -9.63 -1.18 -1.32
CA ALA A 29 -10.20 0.11 -1.70
C ALA A 29 -9.17 1.24 -1.59
N HIS A 30 -8.35 1.23 -0.53
CA HIS A 30 -7.21 2.14 -0.39
C HIS A 30 -6.20 1.93 -1.50
N ARG A 31 -5.87 0.68 -1.84
CA ARG A 31 -4.95 0.34 -2.93
C ARG A 31 -5.45 0.88 -4.26
N ALA A 32 -6.72 0.67 -4.60
CA ALA A 32 -7.31 1.16 -5.85
C ALA A 32 -7.24 2.69 -5.93
N ASN A 33 -7.63 3.38 -4.86
CA ASN A 33 -7.62 4.83 -4.80
C ASN A 33 -6.18 5.39 -4.88
N ILE A 34 -5.22 4.74 -4.22
CA ILE A 34 -3.80 5.10 -4.28
C ILE A 34 -3.20 4.82 -5.67
N MET A 35 -3.53 3.67 -6.28
CA MET A 35 -3.07 3.32 -7.63
C MET A 35 -3.60 4.31 -8.67
N GLU A 36 -4.87 4.71 -8.57
CA GLU A 36 -5.48 5.72 -9.42
C GLU A 36 -4.80 7.09 -9.23
N LYS A 37 -4.58 7.48 -7.97
CA LYS A 37 -3.95 8.77 -7.62
C LYS A 37 -2.48 8.87 -8.03
N LEU A 38 -1.76 7.74 -8.04
CA LEU A 38 -0.36 7.66 -8.47
C LEU A 38 -0.22 7.27 -9.95
N ASN A 39 -1.32 7.04 -10.66
CA ASN A 39 -1.36 6.58 -12.05
C ASN A 39 -0.54 5.31 -12.32
N VAL A 40 -0.45 4.42 -11.32
CA VAL A 40 0.32 3.18 -11.41
C VAL A 40 -0.59 2.01 -11.81
N ASN A 41 -0.16 1.27 -12.82
CA ASN A 41 -0.96 0.17 -13.39
C ASN A 41 -0.65 -1.19 -12.76
N THR A 42 0.43 -1.29 -11.98
CA THR A 42 0.82 -2.55 -11.35
C THR A 42 1.25 -2.37 -9.90
N VAL A 43 1.06 -3.44 -9.13
CA VAL A 43 1.54 -3.53 -7.75
C VAL A 43 3.06 -3.39 -7.68
N ALA A 44 3.79 -3.84 -8.71
CA ALA A 44 5.23 -3.67 -8.81
C ALA A 44 5.64 -2.20 -8.97
N ASP A 45 4.92 -1.44 -9.80
CA ASP A 45 5.17 -0.01 -10.01
C ASP A 45 4.83 0.80 -8.75
N LEU A 46 3.70 0.46 -8.10
CA LEU A 46 3.34 0.97 -6.77
C LEU A 46 4.43 0.66 -5.73
N LEU A 47 4.95 -0.56 -5.71
CA LEU A 47 6.05 -0.95 -4.82
C LEU A 47 7.30 -0.11 -5.09
N ARG A 48 7.66 0.03 -6.37
CA ARG A 48 8.84 0.77 -6.80
C ARG A 48 8.76 2.24 -6.43
N LEU A 49 7.60 2.87 -6.63
CA LEU A 49 7.37 4.27 -6.26
C LEU A 49 7.48 4.48 -4.74
N ALA A 50 6.90 3.58 -3.96
CA ALA A 50 6.92 3.70 -2.50
C ALA A 50 8.25 3.28 -1.85
N LEU A 51 9.03 2.40 -2.49
CA LEU A 51 10.43 2.14 -2.11
C LEU A 51 11.34 3.33 -2.47
N SER A 52 10.98 4.09 -3.50
CA SER A 52 11.74 5.26 -3.98
C SER A 52 11.39 6.56 -3.26
N ASP A 53 10.33 6.56 -2.44
CA ASP A 53 10.06 7.60 -1.46
C ASP A 53 10.51 7.08 -0.08
N PRO A 54 11.82 7.10 0.23
CA PRO A 54 12.26 6.84 1.59
C PRO A 54 11.66 7.96 2.44
N GLN A 55 10.60 7.65 3.18
CA GLN A 55 10.10 8.50 4.25
C GLN A 55 11.30 8.94 5.10
N PRO A 56 11.72 10.22 5.09
CA PRO A 56 12.56 10.70 6.14
C PRO A 56 11.66 10.82 7.38
N ASN A 57 12.14 10.21 8.45
CA ASN A 57 11.58 10.19 9.79
C ASN A 57 11.09 11.57 10.27
#